data_AF-A0A9X3NCR9-F1
#
_entry.id   AF-A0A9X3NCR9-F1
#
_cell.length_a   1.000
_cell.length_b   1.000
_cell.length_c   1.000
_cell.angle_alpha   90.00
_cell.angle_beta   90.00
_cell.angle_gamma   90.00
#
_symmetry.space_group_name_H-M   'P 1'
#
loop_
_entity.id
_entity.type
_entity.pdbx_description
1 polymer ?
#
loop_
_entity_poly.entity_id
_entity_poly.type
_entity_poly.pdbx_seq_one_letter_code
_entity_poly.pdbx_strand_id
1 'polypeptide(L)'
;MLFDELMHSEAIHVQADHLVEWVHEHEAVLVGAEVATAFAAVVAALPWGPTSLDKAAMPGLLSRDDDAELSRLVGRARLGRHPKVYLMYDPDEPGLIAPLADVLTDLDLLYWRAPGYRYFCGASTDLEPAFDDLAEYEASYGTVWLRS
;
A
#
# COMPACT_ATOMS: atom_id res chain seq x y z
N MET A 1 -24.36 -7.19 6.05
CA MET A 1 -25.24 -6.20 5.40
C MET A 1 -24.56 -4.86 5.12
N LEU A 2 -23.40 -4.52 5.72
CA LEU A 2 -22.62 -3.33 5.32
C LEU A 2 -21.77 -3.53 4.05
N PHE A 3 -21.45 -4.78 3.70
CA PHE A 3 -20.63 -5.14 2.53
C PHE A 3 -21.33 -4.86 1.19
N ASP A 4 -22.65 -5.08 1.10
CA ASP A 4 -23.39 -4.86 -0.15
C ASP A 4 -23.54 -3.37 -0.51
N GLU A 5 -23.63 -2.47 0.48
CA GLU A 5 -23.80 -1.03 0.22
C GLU A 5 -22.51 -0.36 -0.24
N LEU A 6 -21.34 -0.83 0.21
CA LEU A 6 -20.04 -0.31 -0.26
C LEU A 6 -19.68 -0.81 -1.67
N MET A 7 -20.19 -1.98 -2.07
CA MET A 7 -20.04 -2.52 -3.44
C MET A 7 -20.89 -1.77 -4.49
N HIS A 8 -21.83 -0.92 -4.05
CA HIS A 8 -22.69 -0.10 -4.91
C HIS A 8 -22.28 1.39 -4.95
N SER A 9 -21.19 1.77 -4.26
CA SER A 9 -20.57 3.07 -4.50
C SER A 9 -19.76 2.98 -5.79
N GLU A 10 -20.13 3.78 -6.79
CA GLU A 10 -19.59 3.83 -8.16
C GLU A 10 -18.06 4.13 -8.28
N ALA A 11 -17.27 4.03 -7.20
CA ALA A 11 -15.83 4.30 -7.18
C ALA A 11 -14.95 3.08 -7.52
N ILE A 12 -15.43 1.84 -7.34
CA ILE A 12 -14.72 0.61 -7.79
C ILE A 12 -15.43 0.03 -9.02
N HIS A 13 -15.64 0.84 -10.05
CA HIS A 13 -16.23 0.35 -11.29
C HIS A 13 -15.16 0.25 -12.39
N VAL A 14 -14.59 -0.97 -12.50
CA VAL A 14 -14.09 -1.69 -13.70
C VAL A 14 -12.93 -2.68 -13.39
N GLN A 15 -12.36 -2.72 -12.17
CA GLN A 15 -11.22 -3.60 -11.81
C GLN A 15 -11.51 -4.67 -10.73
N ALA A 16 -12.78 -4.89 -10.37
CA ALA A 16 -13.16 -5.44 -9.06
C ALA A 16 -13.04 -6.97 -8.87
N ASP A 17 -13.22 -7.82 -9.88
CA ASP A 17 -13.47 -9.26 -9.61
C ASP A 17 -12.29 -9.97 -8.92
N HIS A 18 -11.06 -9.76 -9.40
CA HIS A 18 -9.86 -10.36 -8.81
C HIS A 18 -9.51 -9.76 -7.44
N LEU A 19 -9.79 -8.46 -7.24
CA LEU A 19 -9.59 -7.82 -5.94
C LEU A 19 -10.64 -8.26 -4.92
N VAL A 20 -11.89 -8.49 -5.33
CA VAL A 20 -12.97 -8.98 -4.45
C VAL A 20 -12.66 -10.39 -3.95
N GLU A 21 -12.20 -11.27 -4.83
CA GLU A 21 -11.75 -12.62 -4.46
C GLU A 21 -10.56 -12.55 -3.51
N TRP A 22 -9.54 -11.76 -3.87
CA TRP A 22 -8.34 -11.57 -3.02
C TRP A 22 -8.69 -11.03 -1.63
N VAL A 23 -9.57 -10.02 -1.54
CA VAL A 23 -10.00 -9.42 -0.27
C VAL A 23 -10.68 -10.46 0.62
N HIS A 24 -11.51 -11.33 0.03
CA HIS A 24 -12.19 -12.39 0.75
C HIS A 24 -11.23 -13.49 1.24
N GLU A 25 -10.22 -13.82 0.44
CA GLU A 25 -9.24 -14.87 0.77
C GLU A 25 -8.22 -14.43 1.83
N HIS A 26 -7.85 -13.14 1.88
CA HIS A 26 -6.72 -12.63 2.64
C HIS A 26 -7.09 -11.80 3.88
N GLU A 27 -8.30 -11.98 4.43
CA GLU A 27 -8.79 -11.21 5.60
C GLU A 27 -8.65 -9.68 5.46
N ALA A 28 -8.75 -9.18 4.22
CA ALA A 28 -8.51 -7.79 3.94
C ALA A 28 -9.75 -6.94 4.29
N VAL A 29 -9.52 -5.69 4.68
CA VAL A 29 -10.55 -4.79 5.16
C VAL A 29 -10.48 -3.49 4.38
N LEU A 30 -11.60 -3.10 3.78
CA LEU A 30 -11.76 -1.77 3.20
C LEU A 30 -11.84 -0.72 4.31
N VAL A 31 -11.03 0.33 4.20
CA VAL A 31 -11.07 1.48 5.11
C VAL A 31 -11.50 2.72 4.34
N GLY A 32 -12.19 3.63 5.03
CA GLY A 32 -12.79 4.81 4.41
C GLY A 32 -11.75 5.76 3.79
N ALA A 33 -12.24 6.58 2.86
CA ALA A 33 -11.43 7.55 2.14
C ALA A 33 -10.72 8.56 3.06
N GLU A 34 -11.25 8.82 4.26
CA GLU A 34 -10.59 9.68 5.24
C GLU A 34 -9.18 9.22 5.62
N VAL A 35 -8.93 7.90 5.59
CA VAL A 35 -7.60 7.33 5.83
C VAL A 35 -6.67 7.61 4.65
N ALA A 36 -7.19 7.48 3.42
CA ALA A 36 -6.45 7.77 2.19
C ALA A 36 -6.06 9.25 2.13
N THR A 37 -7.00 10.14 2.41
CA THR A 37 -6.76 11.59 2.42
C THR A 37 -5.72 11.96 3.47
N ALA A 38 -5.79 11.37 4.67
CA ALA A 38 -4.82 11.61 5.73
C ALA A 38 -3.41 11.09 5.35
N PHE A 39 -3.32 9.91 4.74
CA PHE A 39 -2.04 9.35 4.30
C PHE A 39 -1.45 10.14 3.13
N ALA A 40 -2.26 10.51 2.15
CA ALA A 40 -1.84 11.34 1.02
C ALA A 40 -1.27 12.68 1.49
N ALA A 41 -1.85 13.30 2.53
CA ALA A 41 -1.31 14.51 3.13
C ALA A 41 0.07 14.29 3.76
N VAL A 42 0.30 13.14 4.41
CA VAL A 42 1.64 12.78 4.92
C VAL A 42 2.62 12.62 3.76
N VAL A 43 2.26 11.85 2.73
CA VAL A 43 3.12 11.61 1.56
C VAL A 43 3.45 12.92 0.83
N ALA A 44 2.49 13.82 0.67
CA ALA A 44 2.68 15.13 0.06
C ALA A 44 3.63 16.05 0.86
N ALA A 45 3.73 15.86 2.18
CA ALA A 45 4.60 16.64 3.05
C ALA A 45 6.06 16.15 3.08
N LEU A 46 6.36 14.99 2.49
CA LEU A 46 7.72 14.44 2.44
C LEU A 46 8.60 15.16 1.41
N PRO A 47 9.94 15.02 1.48
CA PRO A 47 10.83 15.47 0.42
C PRO A 47 10.52 14.76 -0.90
N TRP A 48 10.28 15.54 -1.96
CA TRP A 48 10.04 15.06 -3.32
C TRP A 48 11.20 15.40 -4.25
N GLY A 49 11.57 14.43 -5.08
CA GLY A 49 12.31 14.67 -6.31
C GLY A 49 11.36 15.09 -7.45
N PRO A 50 11.80 14.99 -8.72
CA PRO A 50 10.96 15.38 -9.85
C PRO A 50 9.67 14.55 -10.03
N THR A 51 9.68 13.28 -9.64
CA THR A 51 8.58 12.35 -9.91
C THR A 51 8.23 11.37 -8.78
N SER A 52 9.12 11.20 -7.81
CA SER A 52 8.97 10.30 -6.65
C SER A 52 9.55 10.96 -5.42
N LEU A 53 9.40 10.30 -4.27
CA LEU A 53 10.06 10.70 -3.04
C LEU A 53 11.58 10.84 -3.22
N ASP A 54 12.16 11.89 -2.61
CA ASP A 54 13.61 12.10 -2.61
C ASP A 54 14.28 11.11 -1.65
N LYS A 55 14.66 9.96 -2.21
CA LYS A 55 15.35 8.86 -1.52
C LYS A 55 16.76 9.24 -1.07
N ALA A 56 17.35 10.34 -1.57
CA ALA A 56 18.63 10.83 -1.04
C ALA A 56 18.42 11.63 0.26
N ALA A 57 17.28 12.32 0.38
CA ALA A 57 16.89 13.03 1.61
C ALA A 57 16.28 12.11 2.67
N MET A 58 15.78 10.93 2.28
CA MET A 58 15.13 9.97 3.18
C MET A 58 15.84 8.62 3.20
N PRO A 59 16.51 8.25 4.30
CA PRO A 59 17.10 6.93 4.46
C PRO A 59 16.07 5.81 4.29
N GLY A 60 16.42 4.80 3.50
CA GLY A 60 15.58 3.63 3.28
C GLY A 60 16.33 2.51 2.57
N LEU A 61 15.62 1.41 2.34
CA LEU A 61 16.10 0.22 1.65
C LEU A 61 15.40 0.10 0.31
N LEU A 62 16.15 -0.15 -0.76
CA LEU A 62 15.59 -0.39 -2.10
C LEU A 62 15.70 -1.87 -2.43
N SER A 63 14.61 -2.45 -2.90
CA SER A 63 14.51 -3.84 -3.34
C SER A 63 13.85 -3.93 -4.71
N ARG A 64 14.08 -5.06 -5.39
CA ARG A 64 13.13 -5.56 -6.38
C ARG A 64 12.02 -6.35 -5.71
N ASP A 65 10.89 -6.48 -6.38
CA ASP A 65 9.73 -7.28 -5.98
C ASP A 65 9.88 -8.78 -6.25
N ASP A 66 10.94 -9.23 -6.96
CA ASP A 66 11.24 -10.64 -7.25
C ASP A 66 11.84 -11.45 -6.05
N ASP A 67 11.15 -11.33 -4.93
CA ASP A 67 10.81 -12.28 -3.85
C ASP A 67 11.79 -13.31 -3.23
N ALA A 68 12.97 -12.86 -2.85
CA ALA A 68 13.59 -13.34 -1.60
C ALA A 68 14.26 -12.20 -0.84
N GLU A 69 14.74 -11.23 -1.61
CA GLU A 69 15.36 -10.03 -1.09
C GLU A 69 14.33 -9.09 -0.44
N LEU A 70 13.14 -8.91 -1.03
CA LEU A 70 12.11 -8.02 -0.52
C LEU A 70 11.71 -8.42 0.91
N SER A 71 11.29 -9.67 1.13
CA SER A 71 10.95 -10.20 2.45
C SER A 71 12.06 -10.00 3.49
N ARG A 72 13.33 -10.20 3.10
CA ARG A 72 14.50 -9.98 3.98
C ARG A 72 14.70 -8.51 4.33
N LEU A 73 14.50 -7.60 3.37
CA LEU A 73 14.66 -6.16 3.57
C LEU A 73 13.50 -5.58 4.38
N VAL A 74 12.27 -6.06 4.17
CA VAL A 74 11.11 -5.70 4.97
C VAL A 74 11.35 -6.01 6.45
N GLY A 75 11.90 -7.19 6.79
CA GLY A 75 12.26 -7.54 8.16
C GLY A 75 13.33 -6.64 8.83
N ARG A 76 13.99 -5.76 8.06
CA ARG A 76 14.96 -4.76 8.54
C ARG A 76 14.41 -3.33 8.49
N ALA A 77 13.37 -3.09 7.70
CA ALA A 77 12.70 -1.82 7.58
C ALA A 77 11.70 -1.60 8.73
N ARG A 78 11.19 -0.38 8.87
CA ARG A 78 10.15 -0.11 9.86
C ARG A 78 8.84 -0.80 9.52
N LEU A 79 8.55 -0.93 8.23
CA LEU A 79 7.38 -1.63 7.72
C LEU A 79 7.25 -3.05 8.29
N GLY A 80 8.35 -3.79 8.42
CA GLY A 80 8.34 -5.15 8.96
C GLY A 80 8.02 -5.28 10.46
N ARG A 81 7.79 -4.17 11.16
CA ARG A 81 7.27 -4.17 12.54
C ARG A 81 5.76 -4.38 12.59
N HIS A 82 5.09 -4.27 11.45
CA HIS A 82 3.64 -4.29 11.35
C HIS A 82 3.15 -5.63 10.78
N PRO A 83 2.09 -6.22 11.36
CA PRO A 83 1.50 -7.45 10.84
C PRO A 83 0.65 -7.19 9.58
N LYS A 84 0.16 -5.95 9.41
CA LYS A 84 -0.68 -5.53 8.30
C LYS A 84 -0.08 -4.31 7.61
N VAL A 85 -0.60 -4.00 6.43
CA VAL A 85 -0.31 -2.74 5.73
C VAL A 85 -1.60 -2.10 5.23
N TYR A 86 -1.58 -0.79 5.14
CA TYR A 86 -2.57 0.02 4.45
C TYR A 86 -2.08 0.36 3.05
N LEU A 87 -2.87 0.00 2.04
CA LEU A 87 -2.69 0.31 0.63
C LEU A 87 -3.57 1.50 0.25
N MET A 88 -2.95 2.53 -0.31
CA MET A 88 -3.66 3.64 -0.93
C MET A 88 -3.70 3.46 -2.45
N TYR A 89 -4.90 3.49 -3.02
CA TYR A 89 -5.10 3.46 -4.47
C TYR A 89 -5.22 4.88 -5.04
N ASP A 90 -6.03 5.71 -4.39
CA ASP A 90 -6.23 7.13 -4.69
C ASP A 90 -6.45 7.91 -3.37
N PRO A 91 -6.01 9.19 -3.26
CA PRO A 91 -6.21 10.01 -2.05
C PRO A 91 -7.65 10.23 -1.59
N ASP A 92 -8.64 10.14 -2.49
CA ASP A 92 -10.05 10.42 -2.18
C ASP A 92 -10.94 9.18 -2.25
N GLU A 93 -10.33 7.99 -2.39
CA GLU A 93 -11.03 6.71 -2.46
C GLU A 93 -10.73 5.82 -1.24
N PRO A 94 -11.62 4.86 -0.92
CA PRO A 94 -11.33 3.83 0.07
C PRO A 94 -10.01 3.10 -0.24
N GLY A 95 -9.25 2.80 0.81
CA GLY A 95 -8.06 1.97 0.68
C GLY A 95 -8.27 0.59 1.29
N LEU A 96 -7.21 -0.21 1.33
CA LEU A 96 -7.25 -1.60 1.80
C LEU A 96 -6.25 -1.84 2.91
N ILE A 97 -6.68 -2.45 4.00
CA ILE A 97 -5.78 -3.00 5.02
C ILE A 97 -5.76 -4.52 4.91
N ALA A 98 -4.58 -5.10 4.76
CA ALA A 98 -4.40 -6.54 4.60
C ALA A 98 -3.11 -7.03 5.27
N PRO A 99 -2.95 -8.35 5.51
CA PRO A 99 -1.71 -8.93 6.02
C PRO A 99 -0.50 -8.52 5.18
N LEU A 100 0.58 -8.10 5.84
CA LEU A 100 1.79 -7.63 5.16
C LEU A 100 2.36 -8.69 4.20
N ALA A 101 2.40 -9.95 4.63
CA ALA A 101 2.97 -11.04 3.84
C ALA A 101 2.22 -11.23 2.51
N ASP A 102 0.89 -11.28 2.56
CA ASP A 102 0.05 -11.48 1.38
C ASP A 102 0.18 -10.31 0.41
N VAL A 103 0.19 -9.09 0.93
CA VAL A 103 0.38 -7.90 0.10
C VAL A 103 1.71 -7.92 -0.63
N LEU A 104 2.81 -8.28 0.04
CA LEU A 104 4.13 -8.32 -0.59
C LEU A 104 4.19 -9.35 -1.72
N THR A 105 3.52 -10.50 -1.55
CA THR A 105 3.43 -11.54 -2.59
C THR A 105 2.64 -11.07 -3.81
N ASP A 106 1.61 -10.24 -3.59
CA ASP A 106 0.66 -9.85 -4.63
C ASP A 106 0.71 -8.35 -5.00
N LEU A 107 1.83 -7.65 -4.74
CA LEU A 107 1.98 -6.22 -5.02
C LEU A 107 1.63 -5.84 -6.48
N ASP A 108 2.13 -6.62 -7.44
CA ASP A 108 1.87 -6.45 -8.87
C ASP A 108 0.39 -6.59 -9.22
N LEU A 109 -0.29 -7.53 -8.56
CA LEU A 109 -1.72 -7.79 -8.74
C LEU A 109 -2.54 -6.64 -8.15
N LEU A 110 -2.21 -6.24 -6.92
CA LEU A 110 -2.92 -5.21 -6.16
C LEU A 110 -2.80 -3.83 -6.82
N TYR A 111 -1.66 -3.53 -7.45
CA TYR A 111 -1.44 -2.27 -8.17
C TYR A 111 -1.52 -2.42 -9.70
N TRP A 112 -2.12 -3.50 -10.19
CA TRP A 112 -2.20 -3.77 -11.62
C TRP A 112 -2.82 -2.61 -12.40
N ARG A 113 -2.14 -2.17 -13.47
CA ARG A 113 -2.52 -1.04 -14.35
C ARG A 113 -2.63 0.32 -13.67
N ALA A 114 -2.20 0.44 -12.43
CA ALA A 114 -2.18 1.71 -11.74
C ALA A 114 -0.92 2.49 -12.20
N PRO A 115 -1.04 3.65 -12.90
CA PRO A 115 0.11 4.35 -13.44
C PRO A 115 0.93 5.09 -12.36
N GLY A 116 2.26 4.92 -12.38
CA GLY A 116 3.22 5.66 -11.54
C GLY A 116 3.42 5.08 -10.14
N TYR A 117 4.05 5.87 -9.27
CA TYR A 117 4.42 5.44 -7.92
C TYR A 117 3.20 5.20 -7.04
N ARG A 118 3.30 4.16 -6.21
CA ARG A 118 2.26 3.74 -5.26
C ARG A 118 2.81 3.76 -3.86
N TYR A 119 1.94 4.07 -2.90
CA TYR A 119 2.33 4.27 -1.53
C TYR A 119 1.48 3.41 -0.62
N PHE A 120 2.15 2.80 0.35
CA PHE A 120 1.53 2.01 1.39
C PHE A 120 2.31 2.19 2.69
N CYS A 121 1.70 1.85 3.81
CA CYS A 121 2.34 1.96 5.12
C CYS A 121 1.94 0.82 6.03
N GLY A 122 2.68 0.65 7.13
CA GLY A 122 2.35 -0.33 8.15
C GLY A 122 0.97 -0.08 8.76
N ALA A 123 0.32 -1.12 9.26
CA ALA A 123 -0.91 -1.03 10.01
C ALA A 123 -0.93 -2.02 11.18
N SER A 124 -1.54 -1.62 12.29
CA SER A 124 -1.71 -2.46 13.48
C SER A 124 -2.74 -3.56 13.25
N THR A 125 -2.85 -4.51 14.20
CA THR A 125 -3.94 -5.50 14.22
C THR A 125 -5.32 -4.86 14.35
N ASP A 126 -5.38 -3.69 14.99
CA ASP A 126 -6.60 -2.91 15.22
C ASP A 126 -6.94 -1.99 14.02
N LEU A 127 -6.29 -2.23 12.88
CA LEU A 127 -6.51 -1.50 11.62
C LEU A 127 -6.10 -0.03 11.68
N GLU A 128 -5.16 0.33 12.56
CA GLU A 128 -4.63 1.69 12.67
C GLU A 128 -3.36 1.82 11.78
N PRO A 129 -3.36 2.69 10.77
CA PRO A 129 -2.18 2.91 9.94
C PRO A 129 -1.06 3.65 10.68
N ALA A 130 0.17 3.23 10.44
CA ALA A 130 1.40 3.86 10.89
C ALA A 130 2.04 4.59 9.70
N PHE A 131 1.53 5.78 9.36
CA PHE A 131 1.92 6.54 8.17
C PHE A 131 3.43 6.83 8.05
N ASP A 132 4.16 6.90 9.17
CA ASP A 132 5.60 7.11 9.15
C ASP A 132 6.40 5.88 8.66
N ASP A 133 5.80 4.70 8.72
CA ASP A 133 6.43 3.43 8.34
C ASP A 133 5.97 3.04 6.92
N LEU A 134 6.21 3.97 5.98
CA LEU A 134 5.75 3.87 4.60
C LEU A 134 6.75 3.22 3.65
N ALA A 135 6.22 2.81 2.51
CA ALA A 135 6.94 2.31 1.36
C ALA A 135 6.41 2.94 0.07
N GLU A 136 7.28 3.01 -0.94
CA GLU A 136 6.96 3.42 -2.30
C GLU A 136 7.19 2.23 -3.23
N TYR A 137 6.22 1.90 -4.07
CA TYR A 137 6.30 0.87 -5.09
C TYR A 137 6.18 1.49 -6.49
N GLU A 138 7.02 1.04 -7.42
CA GLU A 138 6.98 1.44 -8.82
C GLU A 138 6.87 0.20 -9.71
N ALA A 139 5.65 0.00 -10.24
CA ALA A 139 5.28 -1.18 -11.00
C ALA A 139 6.04 -1.32 -12.32
N SER A 140 6.44 -0.22 -12.97
CA SER A 140 7.14 -0.30 -14.26
C SER A 140 8.51 -0.97 -14.16
N TYR A 141 9.12 -0.92 -12.97
CA TYR A 141 10.46 -1.47 -12.72
C TYR A 141 10.47 -2.60 -11.70
N GLY A 142 9.32 -2.94 -11.13
CA GLY A 142 9.19 -3.89 -10.05
C GLY A 142 10.08 -3.53 -8.85
N THR A 143 10.04 -2.27 -8.43
CA THR A 143 10.91 -1.78 -7.34
C THR A 143 10.11 -1.30 -6.15
N VAL A 144 10.56 -1.67 -4.97
CA VAL A 144 10.01 -1.23 -3.69
C VAL A 144 11.09 -0.48 -2.91
N TRP A 145 10.81 0.76 -2.51
CA TRP A 145 11.58 1.49 -1.53
C TRP A 145 10.87 1.44 -0.17
N LEU A 146 11.61 1.10 0.87
CA LEU A 146 11.12 0.92 2.24
C LEU A 146 11.77 1.97 3.14
N ARG A 147 10.99 2.77 3.87
CA ARG A 147 11.54 3.73 4.83
C ARG A 147 12.18 3.02 6.04
N SER A 148 13.35 3.49 6.46
CA SER A 148 14.15 2.92 7.57
C SER A 148 14.25 3.81 8.81
#